data_AF-A0A6A4HK24-F1
#
_entry.id   AF-A0A6A4HK24-F1
#
_cell.length_a   1.000
_cell.length_b   1.000
_cell.length_c   1.000
_cell.angle_alpha   90.00
_cell.angle_beta   90.00
_cell.angle_gamma   90.00
#
_symmetry.space_group_name_H-M   'P 1'
#
loop_
_entity.id
_entity.type
_entity.pdbx_description
1 polymer ?
#
loop_
_entity_poly.entity_id
_entity_poly.type
_entity_poly.pdbx_seq_one_letter_code
_entity_poly.pdbx_strand_id
1 'polypeptide(L)'
;MAPNISTSKFCTVNFVAGFTIATVGLMGVQAVLIIRIWYLFSHSWSIRALSIGTFIANAALSSYFLFQNVYEEQHSPETSAKVVALFKEFFPNFEPRGCTFFIPDNMYRLFLPGLVLHTLLYVFTTLRAFRIPKALRDAPVMSRLLKDGGIFYTVVVLAVAFQTAGAIMIKVPQVNIPSLFSNFMHTVCSVAVTRLMLRFKSLAADIGYDEVWILSHVELQRLAWKKGDRDGEIIVEAASPVSDEEYDSEFGKIQPRPKAGLQVSRAGAFESVGVFDDLGMFDTSRHT
;
A
#
# COMPACT_ATOMS: atom_id res chain seq x y z
N MET A 1 -28.53 -12.20 -43.94
CA MET A 1 -28.93 -12.61 -42.58
C MET A 1 -27.67 -12.86 -41.79
N ALA A 2 -27.17 -11.85 -41.07
CA ALA A 2 -26.06 -12.04 -40.15
C ALA A 2 -26.62 -12.69 -38.87
N PRO A 3 -25.99 -13.76 -38.35
CA PRO A 3 -26.46 -14.39 -37.12
C PRO A 3 -26.43 -13.37 -35.98
N ASN A 4 -27.52 -13.33 -35.21
CA ASN A 4 -27.69 -12.53 -33.99
C ASN A 4 -26.66 -12.95 -32.93
N ILE A 5 -25.41 -12.53 -33.10
CA ILE A 5 -24.29 -12.74 -32.15
C ILE A 5 -24.38 -11.80 -30.94
N SER A 6 -25.32 -10.83 -30.97
CA SER A 6 -25.47 -9.75 -29.98
C SER A 6 -25.88 -10.20 -28.56
N THR A 7 -26.16 -11.48 -28.31
CA THR A 7 -26.59 -11.98 -26.99
C THR A 7 -25.87 -13.27 -26.61
N SER A 8 -24.59 -13.37 -26.95
CA SER A 8 -23.75 -14.44 -26.46
C SER A 8 -23.54 -14.29 -24.94
N LYS A 9 -24.05 -15.24 -24.14
CA LYS A 9 -23.80 -15.35 -22.69
C LYS A 9 -22.32 -15.17 -22.32
N PHE A 10 -21.42 -15.49 -23.25
CA PHE A 10 -19.98 -15.32 -23.11
C PHE A 10 -19.56 -13.86 -22.88
N CYS A 11 -20.21 -12.90 -23.55
CA CYS A 11 -19.93 -11.47 -23.41
C CYS A 11 -20.22 -10.99 -21.98
N THR A 12 -21.42 -11.30 -21.48
CA THR A 12 -21.85 -10.93 -20.12
C THR A 12 -20.93 -11.58 -19.09
N VAL A 13 -20.57 -12.85 -19.24
CA VAL A 13 -19.66 -13.54 -18.32
C VAL A 13 -18.29 -12.85 -18.27
N ASN A 14 -17.70 -12.52 -19.42
CA ASN A 14 -16.39 -11.85 -19.44
C ASN A 14 -16.45 -10.44 -18.83
N PHE A 15 -17.53 -9.71 -19.09
CA PHE A 15 -17.73 -8.39 -18.52
C PHE A 15 -17.83 -8.45 -16.98
N VAL A 16 -18.69 -9.33 -16.47
CA VAL A 16 -18.87 -9.55 -15.03
C VAL A 16 -17.56 -10.00 -14.40
N ALA A 17 -16.81 -10.89 -15.04
CA ALA A 17 -15.50 -11.32 -14.57
C ALA A 17 -14.51 -10.14 -14.51
N GLY A 18 -14.44 -9.31 -15.56
CA GLY A 18 -13.59 -8.13 -15.59
C GLY A 18 -13.90 -7.13 -14.48
N PHE A 19 -15.18 -6.81 -14.29
CA PHE A 19 -15.62 -5.94 -13.19
C PHE A 19 -15.34 -6.53 -11.83
N THR A 20 -15.54 -7.85 -11.65
CA THR A 20 -15.23 -8.54 -10.39
C THR A 20 -13.73 -8.46 -10.07
N ILE A 21 -12.87 -8.71 -11.07
CA ILE A 21 -11.41 -8.61 -10.90
C ILE A 21 -11.02 -7.17 -10.53
N ALA A 22 -11.61 -6.17 -11.18
CA ALA A 22 -11.41 -4.77 -10.84
C ALA A 22 -11.84 -4.47 -9.40
N THR A 23 -13.05 -4.91 -8.99
CA THR A 23 -13.53 -4.75 -7.62
C THR A 23 -12.57 -5.39 -6.61
N VAL A 24 -12.12 -6.62 -6.85
CA VAL A 24 -11.14 -7.31 -5.98
C VAL A 24 -9.82 -6.54 -5.91
N GLY A 25 -9.33 -6.04 -7.04
CA GLY A 25 -8.13 -5.21 -7.10
C GLY A 25 -8.24 -3.95 -6.23
N LEU A 26 -9.40 -3.26 -6.27
CA LEU A 26 -9.65 -2.10 -5.42
C LEU A 26 -9.74 -2.46 -3.95
N MET A 27 -10.39 -3.59 -3.62
CA MET A 27 -10.44 -4.11 -2.26
C MET A 27 -9.04 -4.38 -1.70
N GLY A 28 -8.13 -4.93 -2.52
CA GLY A 28 -6.73 -5.13 -2.15
C GLY A 28 -5.99 -3.82 -1.84
N VAL A 29 -6.14 -2.81 -2.70
CA VAL A 29 -5.56 -1.48 -2.47
C VAL A 29 -6.11 -0.86 -1.18
N GLN A 30 -7.42 -0.93 -0.97
CA GLN A 30 -8.06 -0.40 0.24
C GLN A 30 -7.55 -1.11 1.50
N ALA A 31 -7.41 -2.43 1.46
CA ALA A 31 -6.87 -3.20 2.57
C ALA A 31 -5.47 -2.71 2.98
N VAL A 32 -4.58 -2.45 2.01
CA VAL A 32 -3.24 -1.90 2.29
C VAL A 32 -3.33 -0.52 2.95
N LEU A 33 -4.23 0.35 2.50
CA LEU A 33 -4.42 1.68 3.10
C LEU A 33 -4.96 1.58 4.54
N ILE A 34 -5.87 0.65 4.80
CA ILE A 34 -6.44 0.45 6.14
C ILE A 34 -5.40 -0.15 7.08
N ILE A 35 -4.63 -1.15 6.64
CA ILE A 35 -3.51 -1.70 7.40
C ILE A 35 -2.56 -0.56 7.81
N ARG A 36 -2.23 0.34 6.86
CA ARG A 36 -1.40 1.51 7.16
C ARG A 36 -2.00 2.37 8.26
N ILE A 37 -3.28 2.75 8.16
CA ILE A 37 -3.95 3.55 9.20
C ILE A 37 -4.02 2.79 10.53
N TRP A 38 -4.23 1.48 10.50
CA TRP A 38 -4.33 0.63 11.67
C TRP A 38 -3.02 0.57 12.47
N TYR A 39 -1.88 0.48 11.79
CA TYR A 39 -0.55 0.61 12.41
C TYR A 39 -0.27 2.03 12.87
N LEU A 40 -0.65 3.01 12.05
CA LEU A 40 -0.42 4.42 12.33
C LEU A 40 -1.13 4.82 13.64
N PHE A 41 -2.39 4.42 13.84
CA PHE A 41 -3.19 4.71 15.02
C PHE A 41 -3.16 3.58 16.05
N SER A 42 -1.96 3.14 16.44
CA SER A 42 -1.83 2.01 17.34
C SER A 42 -2.49 2.19 18.70
N HIS A 43 -2.51 3.44 19.18
CA HIS A 43 -2.99 3.78 20.51
C HIS A 43 -4.52 3.95 20.60
N SER A 44 -5.20 4.29 19.51
CA SER A 44 -6.63 4.65 19.53
C SER A 44 -7.52 3.55 18.95
N TRP A 45 -8.17 2.77 19.82
CA TRP A 45 -9.10 1.72 19.44
C TRP A 45 -10.25 2.21 18.53
N SER A 46 -10.82 3.39 18.81
CA SER A 46 -11.99 3.88 18.08
C SER A 46 -11.72 4.12 16.59
N ILE A 47 -10.55 4.67 16.25
CA ILE A 47 -10.17 4.92 14.85
C ILE A 47 -9.93 3.59 14.13
N ARG A 48 -9.36 2.61 14.83
CA ARG A 48 -9.15 1.26 14.29
C ARG A 48 -10.48 0.58 13.99
N ALA A 49 -11.39 0.53 14.96
CA ALA A 49 -12.72 -0.04 14.80
C ALA A 49 -13.51 0.67 13.68
N LEU A 50 -13.45 2.00 13.62
CA LEU A 50 -14.10 2.78 12.56
C LEU A 50 -13.52 2.48 11.17
N SER A 51 -12.20 2.40 11.04
CA SER A 51 -11.54 2.09 9.76
C SER A 51 -11.91 0.71 9.23
N ILE A 52 -11.92 -0.31 10.10
CA ILE A 52 -12.32 -1.68 9.77
C ILE A 52 -13.82 -1.75 9.45
N GLY A 53 -14.66 -1.09 10.24
CA GLY A 53 -16.10 -1.03 10.00
C GLY A 53 -16.43 -0.37 8.65
N THR A 54 -15.77 0.73 8.33
CA THR A 54 -15.95 1.42 7.03
C THR A 54 -15.49 0.55 5.86
N PHE A 55 -14.42 -0.22 6.03
CA PHE A 55 -13.95 -1.19 5.03
C PHE A 55 -14.96 -2.30 4.75
N ILE A 56 -15.46 -2.93 5.82
CA ILE A 56 -16.43 -4.01 5.70
C ILE A 56 -17.72 -3.48 5.07
N ALA A 57 -18.18 -2.29 5.49
CA ALA A 57 -19.33 -1.63 4.89
C ALA A 57 -19.11 -1.34 3.40
N ASN A 58 -17.94 -0.82 3.03
CA ASN A 58 -17.59 -0.59 1.62
C ASN A 58 -17.59 -1.88 0.79
N ALA A 59 -16.98 -2.95 1.33
CA ALA A 59 -16.93 -4.26 0.70
C ALA A 59 -18.35 -4.81 0.46
N ALA A 60 -19.19 -4.76 1.49
CA ALA A 60 -20.56 -5.26 1.45
C ALA A 60 -21.42 -4.45 0.47
N LEU A 61 -21.36 -3.12 0.54
CA LEU A 61 -22.12 -2.24 -0.36
C LEU A 61 -21.66 -2.38 -1.82
N SER A 62 -20.34 -2.45 -2.07
CA SER A 62 -19.82 -2.63 -3.43
C SER A 62 -20.23 -3.99 -4.00
N SER A 63 -20.15 -5.05 -3.20
CA SER A 63 -20.57 -6.39 -3.60
C SER A 63 -22.09 -6.47 -3.85
N TYR A 64 -22.88 -5.82 -2.99
CA TYR A 64 -24.33 -5.72 -3.14
C TYR A 64 -24.72 -4.99 -4.43
N PHE A 65 -24.13 -3.82 -4.71
CA PHE A 65 -24.41 -3.08 -5.94
C PHE A 65 -23.93 -3.83 -7.18
N LEU A 66 -22.79 -4.53 -7.12
CA LEU A 66 -22.34 -5.38 -8.21
C LEU A 66 -23.35 -6.50 -8.48
N PHE A 67 -23.80 -7.22 -7.43
CA PHE A 67 -24.79 -8.28 -7.57
C PHE A 67 -26.13 -7.75 -8.10
N GLN A 68 -26.59 -6.59 -7.62
CA GLN A 68 -27.80 -5.95 -8.09
C GLN A 68 -27.73 -5.61 -9.58
N ASN A 69 -26.62 -5.02 -10.05
CA ASN A 69 -26.43 -4.68 -11.46
C ASN A 69 -26.41 -5.94 -12.35
N VAL A 70 -25.73 -7.01 -11.90
CA VAL A 70 -25.69 -8.29 -12.63
C VAL A 70 -27.08 -8.92 -12.72
N TYR A 71 -27.84 -8.89 -11.61
CA TYR A 71 -29.19 -9.44 -11.56
C TYR A 71 -30.16 -8.67 -12.47
N GLU A 72 -30.09 -7.33 -12.45
CA GLU A 72 -30.96 -6.46 -13.27
C GLU A 72 -30.68 -6.63 -14.76
N GLU A 73 -29.40 -6.73 -15.15
CA GLU A 73 -29.00 -6.97 -16.53
C GLU A 73 -29.52 -8.31 -17.05
N GLN A 74 -29.47 -9.36 -16.22
CA GLN A 74 -29.96 -10.68 -16.60
C GLN A 74 -31.49 -10.70 -16.83
N HIS A 75 -32.25 -9.80 -16.20
CA HIS A 75 -33.71 -9.79 -16.27
C HIS A 75 -34.29 -8.79 -17.30
N SER A 76 -33.56 -7.74 -17.69
CA SER A 76 -34.06 -6.69 -18.58
C SER A 76 -33.17 -6.45 -19.82
N PRO A 77 -33.22 -7.34 -20.84
CA PRO A 77 -32.41 -7.19 -22.05
C PRO A 77 -32.85 -6.01 -22.94
N GLU A 78 -34.08 -5.50 -22.80
CA GLU A 78 -34.63 -4.45 -23.66
C GLU A 78 -33.87 -3.11 -23.59
N THR A 79 -33.27 -2.82 -22.45
CA THR A 79 -32.55 -1.55 -22.22
C THR A 79 -31.30 -1.43 -23.10
N SER A 80 -30.61 -2.55 -23.33
CA SER A 80 -29.41 -2.60 -24.17
C SER A 80 -29.71 -2.25 -25.64
N ALA A 81 -30.87 -2.66 -26.15
CA ALA A 81 -31.26 -2.41 -27.54
C ALA A 81 -31.48 -0.92 -27.85
N LYS A 82 -32.01 -0.15 -26.89
CA LYS A 82 -32.25 1.28 -27.06
C LYS A 82 -30.96 2.07 -27.23
N VAL A 83 -29.91 1.70 -26.50
CA VAL A 83 -28.64 2.42 -26.56
C VAL A 83 -27.86 2.08 -27.83
N VAL A 84 -27.92 0.83 -28.33
CA VAL A 84 -27.38 0.50 -29.67
C VAL A 84 -28.04 1.38 -30.74
N ALA A 85 -29.37 1.53 -30.68
CA ALA A 85 -30.11 2.34 -31.64
C ALA A 85 -29.64 3.82 -31.60
N LEU A 86 -29.47 4.37 -30.40
CA LEU A 86 -29.00 5.75 -30.20
C LEU A 86 -27.54 5.92 -30.68
N PHE A 87 -26.67 4.93 -30.46
CA PHE A 87 -25.28 4.99 -30.92
C PHE A 87 -25.18 4.92 -32.45
N LYS A 88 -26.04 4.13 -33.08
CA LYS A 88 -26.14 4.05 -34.55
C LYS A 88 -26.62 5.35 -35.17
N GLU A 89 -27.44 6.13 -34.46
CA GLU A 89 -27.87 7.47 -34.87
C GLU A 89 -26.70 8.45 -34.92
N PHE A 90 -25.80 8.40 -33.92
CA PHE A 90 -24.59 9.23 -33.90
C PHE A 90 -23.51 8.77 -34.89
N PHE A 91 -23.39 7.47 -35.14
CA PHE A 91 -22.36 6.89 -36.00
C PHE A 91 -22.98 5.93 -37.03
N PRO A 92 -23.45 6.44 -38.18
CA PRO A 92 -24.22 5.65 -39.15
C PRO A 92 -23.42 4.50 -39.79
N ASN A 93 -22.09 4.60 -39.80
CA ASN A 93 -21.19 3.58 -40.33
C ASN A 93 -20.60 2.66 -39.23
N PHE A 94 -21.09 2.76 -37.99
CA PHE A 94 -20.60 1.93 -36.90
C PHE A 94 -21.27 0.55 -36.96
N GLU A 95 -20.53 -0.44 -37.46
CA GLU A 95 -20.90 -1.84 -37.40
C GLU A 95 -20.23 -2.46 -36.18
N PRO A 96 -20.98 -2.74 -35.07
CA PRO A 96 -20.38 -3.28 -33.87
C PRO A 96 -19.86 -4.70 -34.13
N ARG A 97 -18.54 -4.82 -34.35
CA ARG A 97 -17.84 -6.10 -34.36
C ARG A 97 -17.43 -6.44 -32.94
N GLY A 98 -18.17 -7.34 -32.29
CA GLY A 98 -17.86 -7.86 -30.96
C GLY A 98 -18.96 -7.62 -29.93
N CYS A 99 -18.61 -7.83 -28.65
CA CYS A 99 -19.50 -7.64 -27.53
C CYS A 99 -19.65 -6.13 -27.22
N THR A 100 -20.76 -5.52 -27.58
CA THR A 100 -21.09 -4.17 -27.10
C THR A 100 -21.84 -4.28 -25.78
N PHE A 101 -21.22 -3.78 -24.71
CA PHE A 101 -21.85 -3.71 -23.39
C PHE A 101 -22.32 -2.27 -23.12
N PHE A 102 -23.51 -2.13 -22.53
CA PHE A 102 -24.05 -0.82 -22.16
C PHE A 102 -24.05 -0.66 -20.65
N ILE A 103 -23.55 0.50 -20.21
CA ILE A 103 -23.43 0.84 -18.80
C ILE A 103 -24.84 1.16 -18.28
N PRO A 104 -25.38 0.42 -17.28
CA PRO A 104 -26.68 0.75 -16.71
C PRO A 104 -26.63 2.10 -15.97
N ASP A 105 -27.76 2.81 -15.98
CA ASP A 105 -27.90 4.18 -15.45
C ASP A 105 -27.53 4.32 -13.96
N ASN A 106 -27.50 3.22 -13.21
CA ASN A 106 -27.20 3.18 -11.79
C ASN A 106 -25.76 2.71 -11.46
N MET A 107 -24.87 2.56 -12.45
CA MET A 107 -23.47 2.13 -12.23
C MET A 107 -22.68 3.07 -11.30
N TYR A 108 -23.02 4.36 -11.26
CA TYR A 108 -22.36 5.32 -10.37
C TYR A 108 -22.47 4.92 -8.88
N ARG A 109 -23.52 4.16 -8.49
CA ARG A 109 -23.70 3.67 -7.12
C ARG A 109 -22.61 2.70 -6.69
N LEU A 110 -21.97 2.00 -7.63
CA LEU A 110 -20.86 1.09 -7.35
C LEU A 110 -19.60 1.84 -6.90
N PHE A 111 -19.37 3.06 -7.43
CA PHE A 111 -18.17 3.86 -7.13
C PHE A 111 -18.34 4.73 -5.88
N LEU A 112 -19.58 5.01 -5.48
CA LEU A 112 -19.88 5.94 -4.38
C LEU A 112 -19.33 5.46 -3.02
N PRO A 113 -19.50 4.18 -2.59
CA PRO A 113 -18.91 3.69 -1.36
C PRO A 113 -17.39 3.84 -1.34
N GLY A 114 -16.74 3.52 -2.46
CA GLY A 114 -15.29 3.63 -2.62
C GLY A 114 -14.81 5.07 -2.48
N LEU A 115 -15.50 6.02 -3.11
CA LEU A 115 -15.20 7.45 -3.00
C LEU A 115 -15.32 7.93 -1.55
N VAL A 116 -16.41 7.57 -0.85
CA VAL A 116 -16.63 7.94 0.55
C VAL A 116 -15.51 7.39 1.43
N LEU A 117 -15.17 6.11 1.28
CA LEU A 117 -14.09 5.47 2.03
C LEU A 117 -12.75 6.16 1.78
N HIS A 118 -12.36 6.38 0.52
CA HIS A 118 -11.10 7.06 0.20
C HIS A 118 -11.04 8.49 0.73
N THR A 119 -12.15 9.21 0.69
CA THR A 119 -12.26 10.57 1.25
C THR A 119 -12.09 10.56 2.76
N LEU A 120 -12.74 9.63 3.48
CA LEU A 120 -12.59 9.49 4.93
C LEU A 120 -11.14 9.12 5.31
N LEU A 121 -10.52 8.16 4.61
CA LEU A 121 -9.12 7.79 4.85
C LEU A 121 -8.18 8.98 4.60
N TYR A 122 -8.45 9.78 3.56
CA TYR A 122 -7.69 10.99 3.28
C TYR A 122 -7.84 12.04 4.39
N VAL A 123 -9.07 12.30 4.84
CA VAL A 123 -9.35 13.24 5.93
C VAL A 123 -8.65 12.77 7.22
N PHE A 124 -8.73 11.49 7.58
CA PHE A 124 -8.06 10.99 8.78
C PHE A 124 -6.53 11.10 8.70
N THR A 125 -5.95 10.79 7.54
CA THR A 125 -4.51 10.92 7.33
C THR A 125 -4.07 12.38 7.41
N THR A 126 -4.84 13.28 6.81
CA THR A 126 -4.60 14.72 6.78
C THR A 126 -4.76 15.33 8.17
N LEU A 127 -5.83 15.02 8.88
CA LEU A 127 -6.05 15.46 10.26
C LEU A 127 -4.93 15.00 11.18
N ARG A 128 -4.40 13.78 10.99
CA ARG A 128 -3.22 13.32 11.72
C ARG A 128 -2.00 14.17 11.41
N ALA A 129 -1.73 14.44 10.13
CA ALA A 129 -0.60 15.26 9.72
C ALA A 129 -0.65 16.65 10.37
N PHE A 130 -1.84 17.21 10.57
CA PHE A 130 -2.02 18.50 11.24
C PHE A 130 -2.02 18.43 12.78
N ARG A 131 -2.43 17.32 13.39
CA ARG A 131 -2.52 17.17 14.85
C ARG A 131 -1.25 16.68 15.53
N ILE A 132 -0.22 16.29 14.77
CA ILE A 132 1.03 15.84 15.39
C ILE A 132 1.66 17.01 16.16
N PRO A 133 1.88 16.85 17.48
CA PRO A 133 2.44 17.92 18.31
C PRO A 133 3.84 18.29 17.81
N LYS A 134 4.21 19.57 17.97
CA LYS A 134 5.49 20.13 17.50
C LYS A 134 6.70 19.30 17.96
N ALA A 135 6.64 18.67 19.13
CA ALA A 135 7.69 17.81 19.65
C ALA A 135 7.96 16.53 18.81
N LEU A 136 6.97 16.01 18.07
CA LEU A 136 7.18 14.89 17.14
C LEU A 136 7.59 15.36 15.74
N ARG A 137 7.54 16.67 15.47
CA ARG A 137 7.89 17.27 14.18
C ARG A 137 9.41 17.30 13.96
N ASP A 138 10.18 17.24 15.04
CA ASP A 138 11.64 17.25 15.03
C ASP A 138 12.24 15.90 14.61
N ALA A 139 11.43 14.85 14.46
CA ALA A 139 11.87 13.62 13.80
C ALA A 139 11.78 13.81 12.26
N PRO A 140 12.91 14.05 11.55
CA PRO A 140 12.91 14.34 10.11
C PRO A 140 12.26 13.21 9.28
N VAL A 141 12.32 11.99 9.79
CA VAL A 141 11.72 10.79 9.21
C VAL A 141 10.18 10.88 9.11
N MET A 142 9.51 11.25 10.20
CA MET A 142 8.04 11.28 10.25
C MET A 142 7.48 12.37 9.33
N SER A 143 8.17 13.51 9.25
CA SER A 143 7.83 14.64 8.36
C SER A 143 7.89 14.23 6.88
N ARG A 144 8.97 13.57 6.45
CA ARG A 144 9.09 13.05 5.08
C ARG A 144 8.00 12.03 4.78
N LEU A 145 7.77 11.08 5.68
CA LEU A 145 6.78 10.03 5.48
C LEU A 145 5.35 10.57 5.35
N LEU A 146 4.99 11.60 6.12
CA LEU A 146 3.69 12.25 6.05
C LEU A 146 3.53 13.12 4.80
N LYS A 147 4.56 13.89 4.43
CA LYS A 147 4.54 14.73 3.23
C LYS A 147 4.40 13.87 1.99
N ASP A 148 5.16 12.79 1.91
CA ASP A 148 5.11 11.84 0.81
C ASP A 148 3.79 11.08 0.80
N GLY A 149 3.37 10.57 1.96
CA GLY A 149 2.10 9.88 2.14
C GLY A 149 0.90 10.74 1.74
N GLY A 150 0.89 12.00 2.13
CA GLY A 150 -0.19 12.95 1.84
C GLY A 150 -0.37 13.18 0.34
N ILE A 151 0.72 13.45 -0.39
CA ILE A 151 0.67 13.64 -1.84
C ILE A 151 0.09 12.39 -2.53
N PHE A 152 0.50 11.19 -2.10
CA PHE A 152 -0.06 9.94 -2.65
C PHE A 152 -1.57 9.83 -2.43
N TYR A 153 -2.06 10.15 -1.23
CA TYR A 153 -3.50 10.12 -0.98
C TYR A 153 -4.25 11.16 -1.83
N THR A 154 -3.70 12.37 -2.01
CA THR A 154 -4.32 13.40 -2.85
C THR A 154 -4.46 12.91 -4.29
N VAL A 155 -3.43 12.30 -4.87
CA VAL A 155 -3.47 11.75 -6.23
C VAL A 155 -4.52 10.64 -6.35
N VAL A 156 -4.59 9.72 -5.38
CA VAL A 156 -5.60 8.65 -5.37
C VAL A 156 -7.01 9.21 -5.25
N VAL A 157 -7.25 10.16 -4.35
CA VAL A 157 -8.56 10.82 -4.20
C VAL A 157 -8.98 11.53 -5.50
N LEU A 158 -8.06 12.24 -6.16
CA LEU A 158 -8.34 12.88 -7.44
C LEU A 158 -8.67 11.88 -8.55
N ALA A 159 -7.95 10.75 -8.62
CA ALA A 159 -8.24 9.69 -9.59
C ALA A 159 -9.63 9.07 -9.36
N VAL A 160 -9.97 8.76 -8.10
CA VAL A 160 -11.29 8.20 -7.74
C VAL A 160 -12.41 9.24 -7.97
N ALA A 161 -12.16 10.51 -7.64
CA ALA A 161 -13.09 11.60 -7.88
C ALA A 161 -13.34 11.81 -9.38
N PHE A 162 -12.30 11.78 -10.20
CA PHE A 162 -12.42 11.84 -11.66
C PHE A 162 -13.29 10.69 -12.19
N GLN A 163 -13.04 9.46 -11.72
CA GLN A 163 -13.81 8.30 -12.15
C GLN A 163 -15.28 8.36 -11.71
N THR A 164 -15.53 8.84 -10.48
CA THR A 164 -16.89 9.02 -9.97
C THR A 164 -17.62 10.13 -10.70
N ALA A 165 -16.94 11.25 -10.99
CA ALA A 165 -17.50 12.35 -11.77
C ALA A 165 -17.88 11.90 -13.18
N GLY A 166 -17.00 11.15 -13.86
CA GLY A 166 -17.30 10.58 -15.17
C GLY A 166 -18.49 9.62 -15.13
N ALA A 167 -18.59 8.78 -14.10
CA ALA A 167 -19.72 7.86 -13.91
C ALA A 167 -21.07 8.59 -13.65
N ILE A 168 -21.05 9.79 -13.06
CA ILE A 168 -22.25 10.62 -12.85
C ILE A 168 -22.67 11.33 -14.15
N MET A 169 -21.73 11.64 -15.05
CA MET A 169 -21.98 12.36 -16.31
C MET A 169 -22.58 11.48 -17.41
N ILE A 170 -23.71 10.81 -17.12
CA ILE A 170 -24.40 9.90 -18.05
C ILE A 170 -24.80 10.61 -19.36
N LYS A 171 -25.10 11.92 -19.29
CA LYS A 171 -25.51 12.75 -20.45
C LYS A 171 -24.40 13.00 -21.47
N VAL A 172 -23.13 12.81 -21.10
CA VAL A 172 -21.96 13.10 -21.95
C VAL A 172 -21.14 11.82 -22.16
N PRO A 173 -21.51 10.96 -23.12
CA PRO A 173 -20.87 9.65 -23.31
C PRO A 173 -19.38 9.77 -23.63
N GLN A 174 -18.95 10.90 -24.22
CA GLN A 174 -17.54 11.19 -24.51
C GLN A 174 -16.65 11.21 -23.26
N VAL A 175 -17.19 11.58 -22.10
CA VAL A 175 -16.44 11.61 -20.83
C VAL A 175 -16.71 10.34 -20.01
N ASN A 176 -17.95 9.85 -20.02
CA ASN A 176 -18.37 8.70 -19.22
C ASN A 176 -17.65 7.41 -19.63
N ILE A 177 -17.59 7.11 -20.94
CA ILE A 177 -16.97 5.89 -21.48
C ILE A 177 -15.48 5.78 -21.11
N PRO A 178 -14.60 6.76 -21.45
CA PRO A 178 -13.19 6.64 -21.10
C PRO A 178 -12.97 6.64 -19.59
N SER A 179 -13.80 7.37 -18.82
CA SER A 179 -13.71 7.37 -17.36
C SER A 179 -13.97 5.98 -16.76
N LEU A 180 -15.00 5.27 -17.23
CA LEU A 180 -15.37 3.94 -16.73
C LEU A 180 -14.44 2.83 -17.21
N PHE A 181 -14.08 2.84 -18.50
CA PHE A 181 -13.29 1.77 -19.11
C PHE A 181 -11.78 1.96 -18.98
N SER A 182 -11.32 3.15 -18.56
CA SER A 182 -9.90 3.33 -18.27
C SER A 182 -9.51 2.54 -17.01
N ASN A 183 -8.45 1.75 -17.12
CA ASN A 183 -7.77 1.18 -15.94
C ASN A 183 -6.96 2.25 -15.19
N PHE A 184 -7.34 3.53 -15.30
CA PHE A 184 -6.59 4.67 -14.78
C PHE A 184 -6.50 4.64 -13.25
N MET A 185 -7.62 4.49 -12.56
CA MET A 185 -7.62 4.39 -11.09
C MET A 185 -6.78 3.20 -10.61
N HIS A 186 -6.91 2.04 -11.26
CA HIS A 186 -6.15 0.84 -10.91
C HIS A 186 -4.64 1.03 -11.07
N THR A 187 -4.22 1.60 -12.20
CA THR A 187 -2.81 1.86 -12.49
C THR A 187 -2.23 2.90 -11.53
N VAL A 188 -2.96 3.99 -11.28
CA VAL A 188 -2.55 5.04 -10.31
C VAL A 188 -2.42 4.45 -8.90
N CYS A 189 -3.41 3.68 -8.45
CA CYS A 189 -3.38 3.03 -7.14
C CYS A 189 -2.22 2.03 -7.02
N SER A 190 -1.99 1.21 -8.05
CA SER A 190 -0.89 0.24 -8.08
C SER A 190 0.47 0.94 -7.99
N VAL A 191 0.71 1.96 -8.83
CA VAL A 191 1.94 2.74 -8.81
C VAL A 191 2.14 3.45 -7.47
N ALA A 192 1.06 4.01 -6.90
CA ALA A 192 1.10 4.67 -5.59
C ALA A 192 1.47 3.67 -4.48
N VAL A 193 0.87 2.48 -4.45
CA VAL A 193 1.17 1.43 -3.48
C VAL A 193 2.61 0.93 -3.63
N THR A 194 3.08 0.68 -4.86
CA THR A 194 4.47 0.26 -5.10
C THR A 194 5.47 1.30 -4.63
N ARG A 195 5.26 2.59 -4.98
CA ARG A 195 6.14 3.68 -4.52
C ARG A 195 6.15 3.80 -3.00
N LEU A 196 4.99 3.64 -2.37
CA LEU A 196 4.85 3.66 -0.92
C LEU A 196 5.60 2.49 -0.27
N MET A 197 5.47 1.26 -0.80
CA MET A 197 6.22 0.10 -0.31
C MET A 197 7.74 0.27 -0.46
N LEU A 198 8.21 0.78 -1.60
CA LEU A 198 9.63 1.03 -1.82
C LEU A 198 10.17 2.09 -0.85
N ARG A 199 9.42 3.16 -0.57
CA ARG A 199 9.81 4.17 0.42
C ARG A 199 9.85 3.62 1.84
N PHE A 200 8.93 2.74 2.20
CA PHE A 200 8.98 2.06 3.51
C PHE A 200 10.21 1.16 3.65
N LYS A 201 10.57 0.40 2.60
CA LYS A 201 11.78 -0.42 2.61
C LYS A 201 13.05 0.41 2.71
N SER A 202 13.15 1.46 1.89
CA SER A 202 14.28 2.39 1.94
C SER A 202 14.39 3.06 3.30
N LEU A 203 13.25 3.42 3.92
CA LEU A 203 13.24 4.02 5.24
C LEU A 203 13.63 3.02 6.35
N ALA A 204 13.17 1.78 6.25
CA ALA A 204 13.54 0.74 7.20
C ALA A 204 15.07 0.49 7.18
N ALA A 205 15.68 0.52 5.99
CA ALA A 205 17.13 0.43 5.84
C ALA A 205 17.86 1.63 6.49
N ASP A 206 17.33 2.85 6.31
CA ASP A 206 17.94 4.09 6.84
C ASP A 206 17.83 4.21 8.38
N ILE A 207 16.76 3.69 8.98
CA ILE A 207 16.58 3.65 10.45
C ILE A 207 17.53 2.63 11.12
N GLY A 208 18.34 1.90 10.34
CA GLY A 208 19.18 0.83 10.89
C GLY A 208 18.34 -0.34 11.38
N TYR A 209 17.15 -0.55 10.80
CA TYR A 209 16.47 -1.84 10.84
C TYR A 209 17.26 -2.78 9.93
N ASP A 210 18.50 -3.04 10.34
CA ASP A 210 19.44 -3.90 9.65
C ASP A 210 18.79 -5.29 9.63
N GLU A 211 18.67 -5.92 8.47
CA GLU A 211 18.24 -7.33 8.43
C GLU A 211 19.20 -8.19 9.28
N VAL A 212 20.45 -7.72 9.44
CA VAL A 212 21.43 -8.21 10.40
C VAL A 212 20.96 -8.10 11.85
N TRP A 213 20.11 -7.14 12.24
CA TRP A 213 19.56 -7.05 13.61
C TRP A 213 18.44 -8.07 13.87
N ILE A 214 17.62 -8.40 12.87
CA ILE A 214 16.61 -9.47 12.97
C ILE A 214 17.31 -10.83 12.99
N LEU A 215 18.33 -11.00 12.14
CA LEU A 215 19.26 -12.13 12.24
C LEU A 215 20.05 -12.09 13.55
N SER A 216 20.39 -10.91 14.09
CA SER A 216 21.03 -10.77 15.40
C SER A 216 20.05 -11.12 16.49
N HIS A 217 18.74 -10.94 16.37
CA HIS A 217 17.83 -11.43 17.41
C HIS A 217 17.82 -12.95 17.48
N VAL A 218 17.94 -13.63 16.33
CA VAL A 218 18.04 -15.09 16.24
C VAL A 218 19.43 -15.59 16.66
N GLU A 219 20.50 -14.91 16.25
CA GLU A 219 21.88 -15.23 16.61
C GLU A 219 22.22 -14.82 18.06
N LEU A 220 21.68 -13.69 18.54
CA LEU A 220 21.69 -13.29 19.95
C LEU A 220 20.80 -14.23 20.75
N GLN A 221 19.72 -14.82 20.22
CA GLN A 221 19.01 -15.87 20.97
C GLN A 221 19.86 -17.11 21.19
N ARG A 222 20.82 -17.39 20.29
CA ARG A 222 21.77 -18.50 20.43
C ARG A 222 22.92 -18.17 21.36
N LEU A 223 23.28 -16.90 21.46
CA LEU A 223 24.28 -16.44 22.41
C LEU A 223 23.62 -16.27 23.78
N ALA A 224 24.20 -16.85 24.83
CA ALA A 224 23.74 -16.61 26.19
C ALA A 224 24.07 -15.16 26.59
N TRP A 225 23.18 -14.22 26.29
CA TRP A 225 23.34 -12.83 26.69
C TRP A 225 22.50 -12.50 27.92
N LYS A 226 23.00 -11.55 28.71
CA LYS A 226 22.32 -10.98 29.87
C LYS A 226 22.38 -9.46 29.79
N LYS A 227 21.30 -8.79 30.20
CA LYS A 227 21.30 -7.33 30.33
C LYS A 227 22.31 -6.94 31.42
N GLY A 228 23.21 -6.02 31.12
CA GLY A 228 24.18 -5.50 32.08
C GLY A 228 23.52 -4.61 33.15
N ASP A 229 24.29 -4.24 34.16
CA ASP A 229 23.83 -3.44 35.31
C ASP A 229 23.57 -1.97 34.92
N ARG A 230 24.02 -1.54 33.74
CA ARG A 230 23.83 -0.19 33.18
C ARG A 230 22.86 -0.22 32.01
N ASP A 231 22.07 0.85 31.89
CA ASP A 231 21.17 0.99 30.74
C ASP A 231 21.97 1.11 29.44
N GLY A 232 21.64 0.23 28.48
CA GLY A 232 22.33 0.11 27.20
C GLY A 232 23.44 -0.95 27.15
N GLU A 233 23.76 -1.62 28.25
CA GLU A 233 24.80 -2.66 28.28
C GLU A 233 24.24 -4.07 28.01
N ILE A 234 24.87 -4.80 27.09
CA ILE A 234 24.55 -6.19 26.74
C ILE A 234 25.81 -7.02 26.97
N ILE A 235 25.73 -7.99 27.90
CA ILE A 235 26.83 -8.91 28.22
C ILE A 235 26.59 -10.20 27.46
N VAL A 236 27.51 -10.59 26.59
CA VAL A 236 27.43 -11.83 25.81
C VAL A 236 28.42 -12.84 26.40
N GLU A 237 27.91 -13.96 26.93
CA GLU A 237 28.76 -15.05 27.43
C GLU A 237 29.32 -15.84 26.24
N ALA A 238 30.56 -15.55 25.85
CA ALA A 238 31.28 -16.41 24.92
C ALA A 238 31.65 -17.72 25.63
N ALA A 239 31.02 -18.83 25.24
CA ALA A 239 31.49 -20.14 25.64
C ALA A 239 32.89 -20.33 25.05
N SER A 240 33.93 -20.04 25.85
CA SER A 240 35.30 -20.39 25.48
C SER A 240 35.30 -21.89 25.21
N PRO A 241 35.68 -22.36 24.00
CA PRO A 241 36.03 -23.76 23.87
C PRO A 241 37.15 -23.99 24.88
N VAL A 242 36.87 -24.83 25.87
CA VAL A 242 37.93 -25.36 26.72
C VAL A 242 38.77 -26.17 25.77
N SER A 243 39.87 -25.59 25.31
CA SER A 243 40.90 -26.32 24.59
C SER A 243 41.51 -27.28 25.60
N ASP A 244 40.93 -28.47 25.71
CA ASP A 244 41.56 -29.64 26.31
C ASP A 244 42.69 -30.14 25.37
N GLU A 245 43.53 -29.23 24.89
CA GLU A 245 44.84 -29.62 24.37
C GLU A 245 45.74 -29.82 25.58
N GLU A 246 45.58 -31.01 26.15
CA GLU A 246 46.57 -31.74 26.92
C GLU A 246 47.83 -31.91 26.06
N TYR A 247 48.64 -30.85 25.99
CA TYR A 247 50.03 -30.96 25.57
C TYR A 247 50.84 -31.37 26.78
N ASP A 248 51.11 -32.67 26.88
CA ASP A 248 52.18 -33.24 27.69
C ASP A 248 53.50 -32.52 27.37
N SER A 249 53.88 -31.59 28.25
CA SER A 249 55.26 -31.14 28.38
C SER A 249 55.63 -31.11 29.85
N GLU A 250 56.15 -32.25 30.26
CA GLU A 250 56.88 -32.46 31.49
C GLU A 250 58.04 -31.44 31.61
N PHE A 251 58.29 -30.98 32.84
CA PHE A 251 59.33 -30.03 33.30
C PHE A 251 59.05 -28.52 33.24
N GLY A 252 58.55 -28.02 34.38
CA GLY A 252 59.39 -27.12 35.19
C GLY A 252 58.95 -25.66 35.31
N LYS A 253 58.62 -25.30 36.56
CA LYS A 253 58.46 -23.97 37.16
C LYS A 253 57.08 -23.32 37.07
N ILE A 254 56.46 -23.31 38.25
CA ILE A 254 55.28 -22.56 38.65
C ILE A 254 55.52 -21.07 38.40
N GLN A 255 54.88 -20.51 37.38
CA GLN A 255 54.57 -19.07 37.32
C GLN A 255 53.11 -18.86 37.72
N PRO A 256 52.80 -17.79 38.49
CA PRO A 256 51.44 -17.46 38.86
C PRO A 256 50.60 -17.14 37.61
N ARG A 257 49.48 -17.87 37.44
CA ARG A 257 48.49 -17.61 36.38
C ARG A 257 48.10 -16.12 36.38
N PRO A 258 48.28 -15.38 35.28
CA PRO A 258 47.60 -14.11 35.12
C PRO A 258 46.10 -14.36 35.13
N LYS A 259 45.37 -13.63 35.98
CA LYS A 259 43.91 -13.68 36.06
C LYS A 259 43.36 -13.47 34.64
N ALA A 260 42.47 -14.36 34.21
CA ALA A 260 41.74 -14.23 32.96
C ALA A 260 41.12 -12.83 32.91
N GLY A 261 41.72 -11.96 32.10
CA GLY A 261 41.20 -10.63 31.85
C GLY A 261 39.88 -10.80 31.13
N LEU A 262 38.80 -10.36 31.77
CA LEU A 262 37.52 -10.15 31.12
C LEU A 262 37.76 -9.20 29.94
N GLN A 263 37.92 -9.73 28.73
CA GLN A 263 37.99 -8.92 27.52
C GLN A 263 36.59 -8.40 27.24
N VAL A 264 36.26 -7.25 27.85
CA VAL A 264 35.09 -6.47 27.48
C VAL A 264 35.42 -5.79 26.16
N SER A 265 35.11 -6.45 25.05
CA SER A 265 35.17 -5.81 23.74
C SER A 265 34.01 -4.82 23.66
N ARG A 266 34.33 -3.54 23.88
CA ARG A 266 33.36 -2.44 23.83
C ARG A 266 32.97 -2.23 22.37
N ALA A 267 31.91 -2.88 21.91
CA ALA A 267 31.28 -2.56 20.64
C ALA A 267 30.76 -1.12 20.75
N GLY A 268 31.53 -0.18 20.21
CA GLY A 268 31.13 1.21 20.14
C GLY A 268 29.84 1.30 19.34
N ALA A 269 28.79 1.86 19.95
CA ALA A 269 27.63 2.31 19.21
C ALA A 269 28.13 3.27 18.13
N PHE A 270 27.96 2.87 16.87
CA PHE A 270 28.31 3.67 15.72
C PHE A 270 27.36 4.88 15.70
N GLU A 271 27.82 5.99 16.26
CA GLU A 271 27.13 7.27 16.18
C GLU A 271 27.27 7.74 14.72
N SER A 272 26.26 7.46 13.90
CA SER A 272 26.19 7.90 12.52
C SER A 272 26.03 9.42 12.48
N VAL A 273 27.15 10.13 12.55
CA VAL A 273 27.24 11.52 12.15
C VAL A 273 26.98 11.57 10.65
N GLY A 274 25.73 11.85 10.29
CA GLY A 274 25.30 12.07 8.91
C GLY A 274 25.96 13.33 8.35
N VAL A 275 27.09 13.15 7.68
CA VAL A 275 27.58 14.08 6.66
C VAL A 275 26.89 13.68 5.36
N PHE A 276 25.81 14.39 5.04
CA PHE A 276 25.14 14.32 3.75
C PHE A 276 25.06 15.75 3.19
N ASP A 277 26.23 16.34 2.99
CA ASP A 277 26.41 17.45 2.07
C ASP A 277 26.85 16.86 0.71
N ASP A 278 26.39 17.50 -0.37
CA ASP A 278 26.69 17.22 -1.78
C ASP A 278 25.97 16.04 -2.46
N LEU A 279 24.70 16.30 -2.80
CA LEU A 279 24.18 15.93 -4.11
C LEU A 279 23.55 17.16 -4.77
N GLY A 280 24.42 17.93 -5.42
CA GLY A 280 24.01 18.86 -6.47
C GLY A 280 23.56 18.08 -7.70
N MET A 281 22.36 18.36 -8.20
CA MET A 281 21.99 18.32 -9.61
C MET A 281 20.50 18.60 -9.75
N PHE A 282 20.14 19.81 -10.16
CA PHE A 282 19.38 20.12 -11.38
C PHE A 282 18.99 21.60 -11.32
N ASP A 283 19.92 22.45 -11.75
CA ASP A 283 19.62 23.81 -12.19
C ASP A 283 19.21 23.72 -13.67
N THR A 284 17.91 23.65 -13.93
CA THR A 284 17.35 23.87 -15.27
C THR A 284 16.92 25.32 -15.40
N SER A 285 17.88 26.19 -15.65
CA SER A 285 17.63 27.54 -16.16
C SER A 285 18.83 28.06 -16.94
N ARG A 286 18.86 27.81 -18.27
CA ARG A 286 19.37 28.73 -19.30
C ARG A 286 19.35 28.12 -20.70
N HIS A 287 19.07 29.00 -21.67
CA HIS A 287 19.04 28.80 -23.13
C HIS A 287 17.74 28.14 -23.60
N THR A 288 16.85 28.79 -24.36
CA THR A 288 16.92 29.90 -25.31
C THR A 288 15.52 30.49 -25.47
#